data_AF-V5HCL9-F1
#
_entry.id   AF-V5HCL9-F1
#
_cell.length_a   1.000
_cell.length_b   1.000
_cell.length_c   1.000
_cell.angle_alpha   90.00
_cell.angle_beta   90.00
_cell.angle_gamma   90.00
#
_symmetry.space_group_name_H-M   'P 1'
#
loop_
_entity.id
_entity.type
_entity.pdbx_description
1 polymer ?
#
loop_
_entity_poly.entity_id
_entity_poly.type
_entity_poly.pdbx_seq_one_letter_code
_entity_poly.pdbx_strand_id
1 'polypeptide(L)'
;MGHALQPFLRLLLEMVLLQPLDSELTLVAGGALFALLCCYREHFEQLGQALVSSQADAEVGQRLAQALATLTRAQPLSLDRPSRLRFRDAFEAFVTDVRGFLCVK
;
A
#
# COMPACT_ATOMS: atom_id res chain seq x y z
N MET A 1 -23.76 1.66 -6.75
CA MET A 1 -22.82 2.65 -7.33
C MET A 1 -21.63 2.89 -6.39
N GLY A 2 -20.99 1.85 -5.84
CA GLY A 2 -19.97 2.02 -4.79
C GLY A 2 -18.65 1.29 -5.02
N HIS A 3 -18.40 0.73 -6.20
CA HIS A 3 -17.22 -0.13 -6.46
C HIS A 3 -16.38 0.37 -7.65
N ALA A 4 -16.75 1.53 -8.23
CA ALA A 4 -16.06 2.08 -9.39
C ALA A 4 -14.59 2.44 -9.10
N LEU A 5 -14.28 2.77 -7.83
CA LEU A 5 -12.94 3.15 -7.39
C LEU A 5 -12.12 1.98 -6.81
N GLN A 6 -12.76 0.84 -6.55
CA GLN A 6 -12.10 -0.36 -6.07
C GLN A 6 -10.93 -0.83 -6.97
N PRO A 7 -11.06 -0.87 -8.32
CA PRO A 7 -9.93 -1.26 -9.17
C PRO A 7 -8.75 -0.27 -9.11
N PHE A 8 -8.99 1.00 -8.77
CA PHE A 8 -7.92 1.99 -8.63
C PHE A 8 -7.03 1.73 -7.41
N LEU A 9 -7.56 1.08 -6.37
CA LEU A 9 -6.77 0.69 -5.21
C LEU A 9 -5.64 -0.27 -5.62
N ARG A 10 -5.99 -1.27 -6.43
CA ARG A 10 -5.02 -2.21 -6.99
C ARG A 10 -4.01 -1.51 -7.90
N LEU A 11 -4.51 -0.71 -8.85
CA LEU A 11 -3.65 0.02 -9.79
C LEU A 11 -2.65 0.93 -9.07
N LEU A 12 -3.09 1.68 -8.06
CA LEU A 12 -2.20 2.55 -7.29
C LEU A 12 -1.17 1.76 -6.49
N LEU A 13 -1.57 0.65 -5.88
CA LEU A 13 -0.65 -0.21 -5.14
C LEU A 13 0.42 -0.81 -6.07
N GLU A 14 0.01 -1.37 -7.21
CA GLU A 14 0.92 -1.90 -8.23
C GLU A 14 1.84 -0.80 -8.78
N MET A 15 1.28 0.39 -9.08
CA MET A 15 2.05 1.53 -9.57
C MET A 15 3.13 1.94 -8.56
N VAL A 16 2.75 2.13 -7.30
CA VAL A 16 3.68 2.55 -6.22
C VAL A 16 4.79 1.53 -5.97
N LEU A 17 4.47 0.23 -6.05
CA LEU A 17 5.43 -0.83 -5.73
C LEU A 17 6.32 -1.20 -6.91
N LEU A 18 5.81 -1.15 -8.14
CA LEU A 18 6.47 -1.71 -9.32
C LEU A 18 7.04 -0.65 -10.26
N GLN A 19 6.60 0.60 -10.18
CA GLN A 19 7.08 1.66 -11.08
C GLN A 19 8.15 2.52 -10.39
N PRO A 20 9.16 3.01 -11.14
CA PRO A 20 10.15 3.93 -10.63
C PRO A 20 9.56 5.34 -10.52
N LEU A 21 8.67 5.55 -9.54
CA LEU A 21 8.12 6.86 -9.24
C LEU A 21 9.14 7.71 -8.48
N ASP A 22 9.24 8.96 -8.86
CA ASP A 22 9.90 9.99 -8.06
C ASP A 22 9.16 10.25 -6.74
N SER A 23 9.87 10.85 -5.80
CA SER A 23 9.37 11.09 -4.43
C SER A 23 8.08 11.92 -4.40
N GLU A 24 7.96 12.93 -5.27
CA GLU A 24 6.74 13.76 -5.35
C GLU A 24 5.52 12.96 -5.81
N LEU A 25 5.67 12.14 -6.87
CA LEU A 25 4.59 11.30 -7.38
C LEU A 25 4.22 10.20 -6.39
N THR A 26 5.22 9.63 -5.69
CA THR A 26 5.01 8.67 -4.61
C THR A 26 4.17 9.28 -3.49
N LEU A 27 4.43 10.53 -3.10
CA LEU A 27 3.67 11.25 -2.09
C LEU A 27 2.20 11.46 -2.50
N VAL A 28 1.97 11.87 -3.75
CA VAL A 28 0.63 12.07 -4.30
C VAL A 28 -0.13 10.75 -4.36
N ALA A 29 0.51 9.68 -4.84
CA ALA A 29 -0.05 8.34 -4.88
C ALA A 29 -0.39 7.81 -3.48
N GLY A 30 0.46 8.06 -2.48
CA GLY A 30 0.18 7.73 -1.08
C GLY A 30 -1.06 8.45 -0.54
N GLY A 31 -1.26 9.71 -0.89
CA GLY A 31 -2.47 10.46 -0.52
C GLY A 31 -3.74 9.86 -1.13
N ALA A 32 -3.69 9.44 -2.40
CA ALA A 32 -4.82 8.78 -3.06
C ALA A 32 -5.07 7.38 -2.49
N LEU A 33 -4.01 6.61 -2.25
CA LEU A 33 -4.08 5.27 -1.65
C LEU A 33 -4.69 5.34 -0.25
N PHE A 34 -4.32 6.32 0.56
CA PHE A 34 -4.92 6.54 1.90
C PHE A 34 -6.43 6.74 1.82
N ALA A 35 -6.91 7.60 0.92
CA ALA A 35 -8.33 7.85 0.76
C ALA A 35 -9.08 6.57 0.35
N LEU A 36 -8.53 5.80 -0.60
CA LEU A 36 -9.12 4.53 -1.01
C LEU A 36 -9.05 3.47 0.08
N LEU A 37 -7.97 3.43 0.87
CA LEU A 37 -7.81 2.52 2.01
C LEU A 37 -8.88 2.79 3.08
N CYS A 38 -9.16 4.06 3.39
CA CYS A 38 -10.24 4.45 4.29
C CYS A 38 -11.61 3.99 3.79
N CYS A 39 -11.85 4.01 2.48
CA CYS A 39 -13.13 3.63 1.87
C CYS A 39 -13.28 2.11 1.64
N TYR A 40 -12.17 1.41 1.35
CA TYR A 40 -12.16 0.03 0.85
C TYR A 40 -11.16 -0.85 1.60
N ARG A 41 -11.15 -0.74 2.94
CA ARG A 41 -10.20 -1.45 3.80
C ARG A 41 -10.19 -2.96 3.57
N GLU A 42 -11.35 -3.60 3.56
CA GLU A 42 -11.47 -5.05 3.35
C GLU A 42 -10.89 -5.47 1.99
N HIS A 43 -11.13 -4.66 0.96
CA HIS A 43 -10.58 -4.93 -0.37
C HIS A 43 -9.06 -4.77 -0.41
N PHE A 44 -8.50 -3.80 0.34
CA PHE A 44 -7.05 -3.68 0.47
C PHE A 44 -6.44 -4.93 1.11
N GLU A 45 -7.05 -5.45 2.18
CA GLU A 45 -6.56 -6.66 2.86
C GLU A 45 -6.62 -7.88 1.93
N GLN A 46 -7.69 -8.03 1.15
CA GLN A 46 -7.80 -9.06 0.11
C GLN A 46 -6.72 -8.93 -0.97
N LEU A 47 -6.46 -7.72 -1.46
CA LEU A 47 -5.40 -7.45 -2.44
C LEU A 47 -4.02 -7.75 -1.86
N GLY A 48 -3.76 -7.35 -0.62
CA GLY A 48 -2.53 -7.63 0.09
C GLY A 48 -2.29 -9.14 0.24
N GLN A 49 -3.32 -9.89 0.65
CA GLN A 49 -3.24 -11.34 0.74
C GLN A 49 -2.99 -12.01 -0.62
N ALA A 50 -3.65 -11.53 -1.69
CA ALA A 50 -3.43 -12.04 -3.03
C ALA A 50 -2.00 -11.77 -3.53
N LEU A 51 -1.45 -10.59 -3.23
CA LEU A 51 -0.06 -10.24 -3.56
C LEU A 51 0.93 -11.15 -2.83
N VAL A 52 0.71 -11.43 -1.54
CA VAL A 52 1.54 -12.34 -0.75
C VAL A 52 1.47 -13.76 -1.31
N SER A 53 0.27 -14.27 -1.59
CA SER A 53 0.08 -15.62 -2.15
C SER A 53 0.61 -15.77 -3.57
N SER A 54 0.81 -14.67 -4.31
CA SER A 54 1.42 -14.68 -5.64
C SER A 54 2.95 -14.72 -5.60
N GLN A 55 3.59 -14.53 -4.45
CA GLN A 55 5.05 -14.59 -4.34
C GLN A 55 5.51 -16.05 -4.41
N ALA A 56 6.49 -16.33 -5.27
CA ALA A 56 7.11 -17.65 -5.36
C ALA A 56 8.05 -17.93 -4.18
N ASP A 57 8.67 -16.87 -3.65
CA ASP A 57 9.60 -16.93 -2.52
C ASP A 57 8.84 -16.68 -1.20
N ALA A 58 8.93 -17.64 -0.29
CA ALA A 58 8.20 -17.60 0.98
C ALA A 58 8.71 -16.48 1.91
N GLU A 59 10.00 -16.15 1.86
CA GLU A 59 10.58 -15.07 2.67
C GLU A 59 10.11 -13.70 2.15
N VAL A 60 10.07 -13.53 0.82
CA VAL A 60 9.50 -12.33 0.17
C VAL A 60 8.02 -12.19 0.49
N GLY A 61 7.25 -13.27 0.40
CA GLY A 61 5.83 -13.29 0.77
C GLY A 61 5.61 -12.89 2.23
N GLN A 62 6.39 -13.43 3.16
CA GLN A 62 6.29 -13.11 4.59
C GLN A 62 6.67 -11.64 4.88
N ARG A 63 7.72 -11.11 4.25
CA ARG A 63 8.09 -9.69 4.37
C ARG A 63 6.99 -8.78 3.85
N LEU A 64 6.43 -9.09 2.68
CA LEU A 64 5.33 -8.32 2.10
C LEU A 64 4.10 -8.33 3.02
N ALA A 65 3.75 -9.48 3.60
CA ALA A 65 2.65 -9.60 4.55
C ALA A 65 2.87 -8.70 5.78
N GLN A 66 4.09 -8.69 6.34
CA GLN A 66 4.45 -7.84 7.48
C GLN A 66 4.41 -6.34 7.14
N ALA A 67 4.89 -5.97 5.96
CA ALA A 67 4.87 -4.58 5.50
C ALA A 67 3.43 -4.08 5.31
N LEU A 68 2.57 -4.86 4.67
CA LEU A 68 1.14 -4.56 4.48
C LEU A 68 0.37 -4.50 5.80
N ALA A 69 0.65 -5.43 6.72
CA ALA A 69 0.08 -5.42 8.06
C ALA A 69 0.50 -4.18 8.84
N THR A 70 1.75 -3.73 8.72
CA THR A 70 2.24 -2.51 9.37
C THR A 70 1.55 -1.27 8.83
N LEU A 71 1.37 -1.19 7.50
CA LEU A 71 0.68 -0.09 6.83
C LEU A 71 -0.80 0.03 7.26
N THR A 72 -1.47 -1.10 7.49
CA THR A 72 -2.90 -1.16 7.88
C THR A 72 -3.13 -1.09 9.39
N ARG A 73 -2.16 -1.50 10.21
CA ARG A 73 -2.22 -1.46 11.68
C ARG A 73 -1.91 -0.08 12.25
N ALA A 74 -1.44 0.84 11.41
CA ALA A 74 -1.18 2.24 11.75
C ALA A 74 -2.48 3.04 11.99
N GLN A 75 -3.16 2.77 13.12
CA GLN A 75 -4.19 3.62 13.76
C GLN A 75 -5.54 3.75 12.98
N PRO A 76 -6.60 4.37 13.54
CA PRO A 76 -7.88 4.46 12.86
C PRO A 76 -7.71 5.29 11.58
N LEU A 77 -8.00 4.62 10.47
CA LEU A 77 -8.05 5.18 9.13
C LEU A 77 -9.25 6.13 9.06
N SER A 78 -9.03 7.35 9.54
CA SER A 78 -10.00 8.44 9.50
C SER A 78 -9.44 9.53 8.61
N LEU A 79 -10.30 10.23 7.87
CA LEU A 79 -9.92 11.27 6.91
C LEU A 79 -9.47 12.58 7.59
N ASP A 80 -8.84 12.48 8.75
CA ASP A 80 -8.32 13.61 9.53
C ASP A 80 -6.82 13.80 9.27
N ARG A 81 -6.35 15.05 9.42
CA ARG A 81 -4.97 15.46 9.13
C ARG A 81 -3.89 14.63 9.85
N PRO A 82 -3.96 14.37 11.17
CA PRO A 82 -3.00 13.51 11.87
C PRO A 82 -2.95 12.08 11.34
N SER A 83 -4.08 11.46 11.00
CA SER A 83 -4.09 10.11 10.42
C SER A 83 -3.41 10.09 9.06
N ARG A 84 -3.65 11.12 8.23
CA ARG A 84 -2.99 11.26 6.93
C ARG A 84 -1.47 11.44 7.05
N LEU A 85 -1.00 12.23 8.02
CA LEU A 85 0.44 12.44 8.25
C LEU A 85 1.14 11.16 8.73
N ARG A 86 0.52 10.42 9.65
CA ARG A 86 1.07 9.14 10.12
C ARG A 86 1.09 8.08 9.02
N PHE A 87 0.01 8.00 8.24
CA PHE A 87 -0.03 7.10 7.08
C PHE A 87 1.07 7.43 6.09
N ARG A 88 1.33 8.72 5.83
CA ARG A 88 2.38 9.16 4.93
C ARG A 88 3.76 8.63 5.34
N ASP A 89 4.12 8.79 6.61
CA ASP A 89 5.39 8.32 7.16
C ASP A 89 5.51 6.78 7.05
N ALA A 90 4.46 6.06 7.45
CA ALA A 90 4.40 4.61 7.33
C ALA A 90 4.46 4.14 5.86
N PHE A 91 3.84 4.89 4.95
CA PHE A 91 3.81 4.61 3.53
C PHE A 91 5.18 4.81 2.88
N GLU A 92 5.89 5.90 3.20
CA GLU A 92 7.24 6.14 2.69
C GLU A 92 8.21 5.01 3.12
N ALA A 93 8.13 4.59 4.39
CA ALA A 93 8.88 3.44 4.89
C ALA A 93 8.48 2.13 4.18
N PHE A 94 7.18 1.87 4.02
CA PHE A 94 6.64 0.71 3.32
C PHE A 94 7.14 0.61 1.88
N VAL A 95 7.06 1.70 1.11
CA VAL A 95 7.47 1.72 -0.30
C VAL A 95 8.97 1.49 -0.43
N THR A 96 9.77 2.09 0.46
CA THR A 96 11.22 1.92 0.46
C THR A 96 11.62 0.48 0.77
N ASP A 97 11.02 -0.12 1.81
CA ASP A 97 11.29 -1.51 2.22
C ASP A 97 10.86 -2.50 1.12
N VAL A 98 9.62 -2.36 0.64
CA VAL A 98 9.04 -3.29 -0.34
C VAL A 98 9.74 -3.22 -1.70
N ARG A 99 10.07 -2.03 -2.20
CA ARG A 99 10.86 -1.89 -3.44
C ARG A 99 12.27 -2.47 -3.27
N GLY A 100 12.83 -2.41 -2.07
CA GLY A 100 14.15 -2.94 -1.73
C GLY A 100 14.28 -4.46 -1.84
N PHE A 101 13.17 -5.20 -1.85
CA PHE A 101 13.21 -6.65 -2.08
C PHE A 101 12.36 -7.12 -3.27
N LEU A 102 11.36 -6.36 -3.73
CA LEU A 102 10.57 -6.70 -4.93
C LEU A 102 11.25 -6.26 -6.23
N CYS A 103 11.96 -5.14 -6.23
CA CYS A 103 12.59 -4.58 -7.45
C CYS A 103 14.10 -4.82 -7.51
N VAL A 104 14.68 -5.45 -6.49
CA VAL A 104 16.09 -5.87 -6.52
C VAL A 104 16.15 -7.22 -7.24
N LYS A 105 16.67 -7.18 -8.46
CA LYS A 105 16.95 -8.35 -9.30
C LYS A 105 18.39 -8.30 -9.77
#